data_AF-A0A4Q3EX15-F1
#
_entry.id   AF-A0A4Q3EX15-F1
#
_cell.length_a   1.000
_cell.length_b   1.000
_cell.length_c   1.000
_cell.angle_alpha   90.00
_cell.angle_beta   90.00
_cell.angle_gamma   90.00
#
_symmetry.space_group_name_H-M   'P 1'
#
loop_
_entity.id
_entity.type
_entity.pdbx_description
1 polymer ?
#
loop_
_entity_poly.entity_id
_entity_poly.type
_entity_poly.pdbx_seq_one_letter_code
_entity_poly.pdbx_strand_id
1 'polypeptide(L)'
;MFKTYQIKWFVIVSSILWISGLLLRPGSLKAVDVLELVDYTVRLFSTLFVCWFIHGYLLLHKFSFETTYGKLFLSNILAITATLILTYLYFWILPENSLINQVSSGVHLSNFIHNFIRAFFISIICYVVFYSIHTSSALQNSKLENELLAQAHLQAQLLSLQQQISPHFLFNSLSTLKTIASDQPTKNYIVQLASVYRYVLNFNERYLTPLKDELTFIRSYLYIMNQRFEESLQVSIDIPDEYLHFQIPPLSLQLLVENAIKHNIISLDKPLHISIFTDNSPALIVKNNFQLKKVSEEGTGTGLNNIRERYKLLIHKPIQIVNDQSTFSVTLKENPAPELIFSDIQLGDGLSFEIFREVEIQAPVIFCTAFDEYAIKAFESNSIDYLLKPIEEDALQRSLEKYYRIKKLLTANVQQQTNLNKVLVQMDASYKQNLIVHYREKIIPIKVIDISFIYASNGSVFVYTLSGKSYPVQHTIEQMESMLNPQQFFRVNRQFIISRDSIKNIEHYFNRKLFVSTNLETPEKIIVSKVKAQSFLNWIEQ
;
A
#
# COMPACT_ATOMS: atom_id res chain seq x y z
N MET A 1 10.60 -26.81 20.40
CA MET A 1 11.44 -27.92 19.90
C MET A 1 12.91 -27.50 20.00
N PHE A 2 13.79 -28.36 20.49
CA PHE A 2 15.23 -28.02 20.57
C PHE A 2 15.81 -27.84 19.15
N LYS A 3 16.62 -26.79 18.97
CA LYS A 3 17.32 -26.55 17.71
C LYS A 3 18.50 -27.51 17.56
N THR A 4 18.88 -27.84 16.33
CA THR A 4 19.94 -28.82 16.01
C THR A 4 21.27 -28.52 16.71
N TYR A 5 21.61 -27.24 16.92
CA TYR A 5 22.83 -26.86 17.64
C TYR A 5 22.77 -27.18 19.14
N GLN A 6 21.59 -27.15 19.76
CA GLN A 6 21.43 -27.49 21.18
C GLN A 6 21.68 -28.99 21.40
N ILE A 7 21.25 -29.82 20.46
CA ILE A 7 21.51 -31.27 20.50
C ILE A 7 23.01 -31.56 20.31
N LYS A 8 23.69 -30.86 19.40
CA LYS A 8 25.15 -31.00 19.23
C LYS A 8 25.92 -30.70 20.52
N TRP A 9 25.56 -29.60 21.19
CA TRP A 9 26.22 -29.24 22.45
C TRP A 9 25.91 -30.20 23.59
N PHE A 10 24.69 -30.75 23.66
CA PHE A 10 24.37 -31.83 24.60
C PHE A 10 25.33 -33.02 24.43
N VAL A 11 25.54 -33.49 23.20
CA VAL A 11 26.46 -34.60 22.88
C VAL A 11 27.91 -34.28 23.26
N ILE A 12 28.36 -33.05 23.02
CA ILE A 12 29.72 -32.61 23.38
C ILE A 12 29.90 -32.62 24.89
N VAL A 13 28.97 -32.00 25.64
CA VAL A 13 29.03 -31.93 27.11
C VAL A 13 28.95 -33.32 27.73
N SER A 14 28.04 -34.17 27.23
CA SER A 14 27.91 -35.54 27.74
C SER A 14 29.16 -36.37 27.49
N SER A 15 29.79 -36.23 26.33
CA SER A 15 31.05 -36.92 26.00
C SER A 15 32.20 -36.47 26.89
N ILE A 16 32.34 -35.16 27.12
CA ILE A 16 33.39 -34.60 27.99
C ILE A 16 33.23 -35.10 29.43
N LEU A 17 32.01 -35.06 29.97
CA LEU A 17 31.74 -35.49 31.34
C LEU A 17 31.89 -37.00 31.53
N TRP A 18 31.57 -37.79 30.50
CA TRP A 18 31.76 -39.24 30.53
C TRP A 18 33.24 -39.61 30.53
N ILE A 19 34.05 -38.98 29.66
CA ILE A 19 35.51 -39.19 29.62
C ILE A 19 36.17 -38.73 30.91
N SER A 20 35.80 -37.56 31.45
CA SER A 20 36.40 -37.05 32.68
C SER A 20 36.09 -37.94 33.89
N GLY A 21 34.87 -38.48 33.99
CA GLY A 21 34.52 -39.44 35.02
C GLY A 21 35.28 -40.76 34.91
N LEU A 22 35.60 -41.21 33.70
CA LEU A 22 36.40 -42.39 33.47
C LEU A 22 37.88 -42.18 33.86
N LEU A 23 38.42 -40.97 33.60
CA LEU A 23 39.80 -40.60 33.95
C LEU A 23 40.01 -40.34 35.46
N LEU A 24 39.01 -39.78 36.14
CA LEU A 24 39.07 -39.44 37.57
C LEU A 24 38.71 -40.62 38.49
N ARG A 25 38.43 -41.80 37.94
CA ARG A 25 38.08 -42.98 38.72
C ARG A 25 39.30 -43.46 39.55
N PRO A 26 39.17 -43.63 40.86
CA PRO A 26 40.20 -44.28 41.66
C PRO A 26 40.21 -45.79 41.35
N GLY A 27 41.22 -46.26 40.61
CA GLY A 27 41.40 -47.69 40.29
C GLY A 27 42.09 -47.94 38.94
N SER A 28 42.54 -49.18 38.71
CA SER A 28 43.13 -49.60 37.42
C SER A 28 42.05 -49.83 36.36
N LEU A 29 42.26 -49.30 35.15
CA LEU A 29 41.37 -49.49 33.97
C LEU A 29 41.11 -50.95 33.60
N LYS A 30 41.94 -51.90 34.06
CA LYS A 30 41.85 -53.33 33.73
C LYS A 30 40.88 -54.12 34.62
N ALA A 31 40.37 -53.54 35.70
CA ALA A 31 39.53 -54.22 36.70
C ALA A 31 38.08 -53.68 36.73
N VAL A 32 37.59 -53.18 35.60
CA VAL A 32 36.25 -52.59 35.51
C VAL A 32 35.25 -53.68 35.12
N ASP A 33 34.28 -53.94 35.99
CA ASP A 33 33.10 -54.72 35.61
C ASP A 33 32.29 -53.95 34.57
N VAL A 34 31.95 -54.62 33.46
CA VAL A 34 31.18 -54.03 32.35
C VAL A 34 29.84 -53.48 32.87
N LEU A 35 29.24 -54.15 33.86
CA LEU A 35 27.98 -53.74 34.47
C LEU A 35 28.09 -52.39 35.21
N GLU A 36 29.18 -52.13 35.93
CA GLU A 36 29.40 -50.84 36.61
C GLU A 36 29.57 -49.69 35.62
N LEU A 37 30.26 -49.94 34.51
CA LEU A 37 30.47 -48.93 33.47
C LEU A 37 29.14 -48.58 32.78
N VAL A 38 28.30 -49.59 32.51
CA VAL A 38 26.95 -49.39 31.95
C VAL A 38 26.09 -48.59 32.92
N ASP A 39 26.08 -48.96 34.21
CA ASP A 39 25.33 -48.26 35.27
C ASP A 39 25.77 -46.80 35.43
N TYR A 40 27.09 -46.53 35.43
CA TYR A 40 27.63 -45.17 35.41
C TYR A 40 27.17 -44.37 34.19
N THR A 41 27.24 -44.98 33.00
CA THR A 41 26.85 -44.34 31.74
C THR A 41 25.36 -43.99 31.73
N VAL A 42 24.49 -44.95 32.08
CA VAL A 42 23.04 -44.73 32.11
C VAL A 42 22.68 -43.60 33.06
N ARG A 43 23.25 -43.58 34.28
CA ARG A 43 22.97 -42.52 35.28
C ARG A 43 23.47 -41.15 34.85
N LEU A 44 24.66 -41.06 34.26
CA LEU A 44 25.22 -39.78 33.79
C LEU A 44 24.37 -39.20 32.67
N PHE A 45 24.06 -39.99 31.65
CA PHE A 45 23.28 -39.54 30.50
C PHE A 45 21.83 -39.19 30.87
N SER A 46 21.19 -39.97 31.76
CA SER A 46 19.83 -39.69 32.21
C SER A 46 19.75 -38.40 33.04
N THR A 47 20.71 -38.18 33.94
CA THR A 47 20.84 -36.94 34.71
C THR A 47 21.07 -35.73 33.81
N LEU A 48 22.02 -35.85 32.85
CA LEU A 48 22.30 -34.79 31.90
C LEU A 48 21.08 -34.47 31.04
N PHE A 49 20.36 -35.49 30.58
CA PHE A 49 19.18 -35.31 29.75
C PHE A 49 18.08 -34.53 30.49
N VAL A 50 17.79 -34.90 31.75
CA VAL A 50 16.79 -34.21 32.58
C VAL A 50 17.18 -32.76 32.84
N CYS A 51 18.42 -32.51 33.26
CA CYS A 51 18.93 -31.16 33.46
C CYS A 51 18.86 -30.32 32.17
N TRP A 52 19.33 -30.87 31.05
CA TRP A 52 19.34 -30.19 29.76
C TRP A 52 17.92 -29.85 29.29
N PHE A 53 16.98 -30.78 29.47
CA PHE A 53 15.59 -30.58 29.07
C PHE A 53 14.90 -29.49 29.90
N ILE A 54 15.04 -29.52 31.22
CA ILE A 54 14.44 -28.55 32.14
C ILE A 54 15.00 -27.14 31.88
N HIS A 55 16.32 -27.00 31.82
CA HIS A 55 16.97 -25.72 31.53
C HIS A 55 16.55 -25.20 30.16
N GLY A 56 16.52 -26.08 29.15
CA GLY A 56 16.11 -25.70 27.82
C GLY A 56 14.65 -25.25 27.72
N TYR A 57 13.74 -25.94 28.40
CA TYR A 57 12.33 -25.57 28.41
C TYR A 57 12.12 -24.20 29.06
N LEU A 58 12.71 -23.97 30.24
CA LEU A 58 12.52 -22.73 31.01
C LEU A 58 13.22 -21.51 30.39
N LEU A 59 14.38 -21.69 29.75
CA LEU A 59 15.08 -20.61 29.06
C LEU A 59 14.45 -20.23 27.72
N LEU A 60 13.80 -21.17 27.04
CA LEU A 60 13.13 -20.91 25.75
C LEU A 60 11.73 -20.30 25.90
N HIS A 61 11.08 -20.44 27.05
CA HIS A 61 9.76 -19.86 27.29
C HIS A 61 9.85 -18.54 28.07
N LYS A 62 9.05 -17.56 27.65
CA LYS A 62 8.87 -16.30 28.36
C LYS A 62 7.83 -16.47 29.46
N PHE A 63 8.18 -16.13 30.69
CA PHE A 63 7.28 -16.08 31.85
C PHE A 63 7.03 -14.62 32.23
N SER A 64 5.96 -14.35 32.97
CA SER A 64 5.56 -12.97 33.33
C SER A 64 6.33 -12.37 34.52
N PHE A 65 7.00 -13.21 35.33
CA PHE A 65 7.80 -12.79 36.49
C PHE A 65 9.30 -12.93 36.17
N GLU A 66 9.94 -11.91 35.58
CA GLU A 66 11.33 -12.05 35.09
C GLU A 66 12.30 -11.04 35.70
N THR A 67 13.05 -11.49 36.71
CA THR A 67 14.46 -11.09 36.84
C THR A 67 15.33 -12.24 36.35
N THR A 68 16.45 -11.95 35.68
CA THR A 68 17.39 -12.97 35.16
C THR A 68 17.83 -13.98 36.22
N TYR A 69 17.96 -13.52 37.47
CA TYR A 69 18.32 -14.36 38.61
C TYR A 69 17.19 -15.30 39.04
N GLY A 70 15.92 -14.88 38.97
CA GLY A 70 14.78 -15.72 39.34
C GLY A 70 14.66 -16.98 38.47
N LYS A 71 14.91 -16.86 37.15
CA LYS A 71 14.93 -18.02 36.24
C LYS A 71 16.06 -18.99 36.55
N LEU A 72 17.25 -18.47 36.86
CA LEU A 72 18.41 -19.29 37.26
C LEU A 72 18.08 -20.14 38.49
N PHE A 73 17.54 -19.52 39.55
CA PHE A 73 17.20 -20.22 40.78
C PHE A 73 16.11 -21.27 40.55
N LEU A 74 15.01 -20.90 39.88
CA LEU A 74 13.91 -21.82 39.63
C LEU A 74 14.34 -23.02 38.77
N SER A 75 15.11 -22.77 37.72
CA SER A 75 15.58 -23.81 36.80
C SER A 75 16.52 -24.80 37.49
N ASN A 76 17.43 -24.33 38.34
CA ASN A 76 18.32 -25.20 39.10
C ASN A 76 17.56 -26.01 40.17
N ILE A 77 16.62 -25.40 40.89
CA ILE A 77 15.81 -26.12 41.88
C ILE A 77 15.04 -27.26 41.20
N LEU A 78 14.37 -26.98 40.08
CA LEU A 78 13.60 -27.99 39.34
C LEU A 78 14.49 -29.08 38.73
N ALA A 79 15.66 -28.73 38.21
CA ALA A 79 16.60 -29.71 37.65
C ALA A 79 17.16 -30.66 38.72
N ILE A 80 17.52 -30.11 39.88
CA ILE A 80 18.06 -30.91 41.00
C ILE A 80 16.97 -31.81 41.58
N THR A 81 15.76 -31.30 41.82
CA THR A 81 14.65 -32.11 42.35
C THR A 81 14.27 -33.23 41.41
N ALA A 82 14.16 -32.95 40.10
CA ALA A 82 13.88 -33.98 39.10
C ALA A 82 14.97 -35.05 39.03
N THR A 83 16.25 -34.65 39.16
CA THR A 83 17.39 -35.59 39.18
C THR A 83 17.36 -36.50 40.41
N LEU A 84 17.02 -35.95 41.59
CA LEU A 84 16.91 -36.73 42.82
C LEU A 84 15.74 -37.74 42.75
N ILE A 85 14.60 -37.31 42.20
CA ILE A 85 13.44 -38.20 41.97
C ILE A 85 13.84 -39.32 41.00
N LEU A 86 14.49 -38.99 39.88
CA LEU A 86 14.96 -39.97 38.90
C LEU A 86 15.93 -40.97 39.52
N THR A 87 16.87 -40.50 40.34
CA THR A 87 17.84 -41.35 41.04
C THR A 87 17.13 -42.29 42.01
N TYR A 88 16.14 -41.80 42.76
CA TYR A 88 15.34 -42.62 43.67
C TYR A 88 14.55 -43.70 42.93
N LEU A 89 13.88 -43.33 41.84
CA LEU A 89 13.15 -44.27 40.98
C LEU A 89 14.08 -45.32 40.37
N TYR A 90 15.29 -44.93 39.96
CA TYR A 90 16.29 -45.85 39.42
C TYR A 90 16.64 -46.97 40.42
N PHE A 91 16.88 -46.62 41.69
CA PHE A 91 17.17 -47.61 42.73
C PHE A 91 15.94 -48.45 43.12
N TRP A 92 14.73 -47.89 43.04
CA TRP A 92 13.50 -48.61 43.34
C TRP A 92 13.15 -49.70 42.30
N ILE A 93 13.50 -49.47 41.04
CA ILE A 93 13.21 -50.39 39.92
C ILE A 93 14.23 -51.54 39.82
N LEU A 94 15.45 -51.34 40.32
CA LEU A 94 16.51 -52.35 40.24
C LEU A 94 16.20 -53.55 41.16
N PRO A 95 16.32 -54.82 40.68
CA PRO A 95 16.10 -56.01 41.50
C PRO A 95 17.03 -56.04 42.72
N GLU A 96 16.51 -56.49 43.87
CA GLU A 96 17.27 -56.60 45.14
C GLU A 96 18.55 -57.45 45.01
N ASN A 97 18.58 -58.40 44.07
CA ASN A 97 19.71 -59.32 43.84
C ASN A 97 20.78 -58.79 42.85
N SER A 98 20.70 -57.53 42.42
CA SER A 98 21.77 -56.95 41.60
C SER A 98 23.00 -56.64 42.47
N LEU A 99 24.20 -56.95 41.96
CA LEU A 99 25.50 -56.57 42.58
C LEU A 99 25.55 -55.08 42.98
N ILE A 100 24.80 -54.26 42.26
CA ILE A 100 24.66 -52.81 42.44
C ILE A 100 23.82 -52.48 43.69
N ASN A 101 22.72 -53.20 43.97
CA ASN A 101 21.89 -53.00 45.17
C ASN A 101 22.53 -53.56 46.44
N GLN A 102 23.39 -54.58 46.35
CA GLN A 102 24.12 -55.14 47.49
C GLN A 102 25.17 -54.18 48.09
N VAL A 103 25.76 -53.29 47.29
CA VAL A 103 26.70 -52.25 47.77
C VAL A 103 25.96 -51.03 48.35
N SER A 104 24.69 -50.83 47.97
CA SER A 104 23.90 -49.63 48.33
C SER A 104 22.69 -49.93 49.23
N SER A 105 22.73 -51.02 50.00
CA SER A 105 21.60 -51.51 50.81
C SER A 105 21.30 -50.68 52.07
N GLY A 106 21.32 -49.35 51.94
CA GLY A 106 20.93 -48.40 52.97
C GLY A 106 20.82 -46.99 52.37
N VAL A 107 19.70 -46.33 52.63
CA VAL A 107 19.53 -44.87 52.39
C VAL A 107 20.40 -44.13 53.43
N HIS A 108 21.71 -44.22 53.29
CA HIS A 108 22.63 -43.48 54.13
C HIS A 108 22.64 -42.01 53.70
N LEU A 109 22.61 -41.12 54.70
CA LEU A 109 22.72 -39.68 54.50
C LEU A 109 23.92 -39.30 53.59
N SER A 110 25.01 -40.07 53.67
CA SER A 110 26.17 -39.93 52.79
C SER A 110 25.84 -40.09 51.30
N ASN A 111 25.07 -41.12 50.91
CA ASN A 111 24.73 -41.36 49.49
C ASN A 111 23.82 -40.25 48.94
N PHE A 112 22.89 -39.76 49.77
CA PHE A 112 22.05 -38.62 49.42
C PHE A 112 22.88 -37.36 49.19
N ILE A 113 23.82 -37.05 50.11
CA ILE A 113 24.72 -35.90 49.98
C ILE A 113 25.57 -35.99 48.71
N HIS A 114 26.16 -37.16 48.42
CA HIS A 114 26.96 -37.34 47.20
C HIS A 114 26.13 -37.16 45.92
N ASN A 115 24.91 -37.69 45.87
CA ASN A 115 24.02 -37.53 44.71
C ASN A 115 23.53 -36.09 44.56
N PHE A 116 23.23 -35.40 45.67
CA PHE A 116 22.88 -33.98 45.67
C PHE A 116 24.01 -33.11 45.11
N ILE A 117 25.24 -33.30 45.61
CA ILE A 117 26.42 -32.56 45.16
C ILE A 117 26.64 -32.78 43.66
N ARG A 118 26.55 -34.02 43.18
CA ARG A 118 26.68 -34.35 41.74
C ARG A 118 25.59 -33.67 40.90
N ALA A 119 24.33 -33.78 41.31
CA ALA A 119 23.20 -33.17 40.60
C ALA A 119 23.33 -31.64 40.54
N PHE A 120 23.79 -31.01 41.63
CA PHE A 120 24.04 -29.57 41.70
C PHE A 120 25.09 -29.12 40.70
N PHE A 121 26.26 -29.77 40.66
CA PHE A 121 27.33 -29.39 39.72
C PHE A 121 26.93 -29.64 38.26
N ILE A 122 26.30 -30.79 37.96
CA ILE A 122 25.82 -31.08 36.61
C ILE A 122 24.77 -30.06 36.17
N SER A 123 23.83 -29.71 37.05
CA SER A 123 22.80 -28.70 36.75
C SER A 123 23.43 -27.33 36.43
N ILE A 124 24.42 -26.90 37.21
CA ILE A 124 25.11 -25.62 36.96
C ILE A 124 25.83 -25.64 35.61
N ILE A 125 26.56 -26.71 35.30
CA ILE A 125 27.27 -26.84 34.02
C ILE A 125 26.28 -26.80 32.85
N CYS A 126 25.20 -27.57 32.92
CA CYS A 126 24.15 -27.56 31.90
C CYS A 126 23.53 -26.17 31.73
N TYR A 127 23.22 -25.48 32.83
CA TYR A 127 22.67 -24.13 32.78
C TYR A 127 23.64 -23.15 32.10
N VAL A 128 24.91 -23.11 32.52
CA VAL A 128 25.91 -22.17 31.98
C VAL A 128 26.12 -22.39 30.49
N VAL A 129 26.28 -23.66 30.07
CA VAL A 129 26.46 -23.98 28.65
C VAL A 129 25.22 -23.59 27.85
N PHE A 130 24.02 -23.96 28.30
CA PHE A 130 22.79 -23.65 27.59
C PHE A 130 22.54 -22.14 27.49
N TYR A 131 22.73 -21.41 28.59
CA TYR A 131 22.59 -19.97 28.66
C TYR A 131 23.59 -19.25 27.74
N SER A 132 24.86 -19.70 27.74
CA SER A 132 25.90 -19.15 26.87
C SER A 132 25.54 -19.30 25.38
N ILE A 133 25.09 -20.49 24.97
CA ILE A 133 24.69 -20.76 23.59
C ILE A 133 23.46 -19.92 23.20
N HIS A 134 22.45 -19.87 24.07
CA HIS A 134 21.24 -19.08 23.83
C HIS A 134 21.57 -17.59 23.64
N THR A 135 22.37 -17.03 24.55
CA THR A 135 22.78 -15.62 24.52
C THR A 135 23.65 -15.31 23.31
N SER A 136 24.59 -16.20 22.96
CA SER A 136 25.44 -16.04 21.77
C SER A 136 24.61 -16.05 20.48
N SER A 137 23.65 -16.97 20.36
CA SER A 137 22.75 -17.02 19.20
C SER A 137 21.83 -15.81 19.13
N ALA A 138 21.28 -15.36 20.27
CA ALA A 138 20.47 -14.15 20.35
C ALA A 138 21.28 -12.90 19.93
N LEU A 139 22.53 -12.81 20.39
CA LEU A 139 23.44 -11.72 20.02
C LEU A 139 23.78 -11.74 18.52
N GLN A 140 24.03 -12.91 17.93
CA GLN A 140 24.28 -13.05 16.50
C GLN A 140 23.06 -12.61 15.67
N ASN A 141 21.85 -13.03 16.07
CA ASN A 141 20.63 -12.62 15.38
C ASN A 141 20.42 -11.11 15.48
N SER A 142 20.63 -10.52 16.65
CA SER A 142 20.51 -9.06 16.83
C SER A 142 21.57 -8.28 16.04
N LYS A 143 22.80 -8.81 15.91
CA LYS A 143 23.83 -8.20 15.05
C LYS A 143 23.43 -8.23 13.58
N LEU A 144 22.94 -9.37 13.09
CA LEU A 144 22.47 -9.51 11.72
C LEU A 144 21.29 -8.58 11.43
N GLU A 145 20.33 -8.49 12.36
CA GLU A 145 19.19 -7.58 12.25
C GLU A 145 19.64 -6.11 12.18
N ASN A 146 20.60 -5.70 13.02
CA ASN A 146 21.19 -4.36 12.98
C ASN A 146 21.93 -4.08 11.67
N GLU A 147 22.67 -5.05 11.13
CA GLU A 147 23.35 -4.90 9.84
C GLU A 147 22.35 -4.72 8.70
N LEU A 148 21.26 -5.49 8.68
CA LEU A 148 20.19 -5.36 7.69
C LEU A 148 19.47 -4.00 7.81
N LEU A 149 19.19 -3.55 9.03
CA LEU A 149 18.61 -2.23 9.27
C LEU A 149 19.54 -1.11 8.82
N ALA A 150 20.85 -1.23 9.07
CA ALA A 150 21.84 -0.25 8.62
C ALA A 150 21.91 -0.19 7.08
N GLN A 151 21.85 -1.34 6.40
CA GLN A 151 21.80 -1.39 4.93
C GLN A 151 20.52 -0.74 4.38
N ALA A 152 19.35 -1.07 4.95
CA ALA A 152 18.08 -0.45 4.55
C ALA A 152 18.10 1.07 4.79
N HIS A 153 18.69 1.51 5.90
CA HIS A 153 18.85 2.94 6.20
C HIS A 153 19.77 3.64 5.19
N LEU A 154 20.93 3.05 4.87
CA LEU A 154 21.85 3.59 3.87
C LEU A 154 21.19 3.66 2.50
N GLN A 155 20.43 2.63 2.11
CA GLN A 155 19.69 2.62 0.85
C GLN A 155 18.64 3.74 0.80
N ALA A 156 17.88 3.94 1.88
CA ALA A 156 16.92 5.04 1.98
C ALA A 156 17.61 6.42 1.90
N GLN A 157 18.76 6.59 2.55
CA GLN A 157 19.56 7.82 2.45
C GLN A 157 20.06 8.06 1.02
N LEU A 158 20.57 7.02 0.33
CA LEU A 158 21.00 7.12 -1.06
C LEU A 158 19.85 7.54 -1.98
N LEU A 159 18.68 6.94 -1.82
CA LEU A 159 17.48 7.31 -2.59
C LEU A 159 17.08 8.77 -2.32
N SER A 160 17.11 9.21 -1.06
CA SER A 160 16.82 10.61 -0.71
C SER A 160 17.86 11.58 -1.29
N LEU A 161 19.15 11.25 -1.22
CA LEU A 161 20.22 12.06 -1.81
C LEU A 161 20.09 12.16 -3.33
N GLN A 162 19.71 11.06 -4.00
CA GLN A 162 19.42 11.06 -5.44
C GLN A 162 18.25 12.00 -5.78
N GLN A 163 17.20 12.01 -4.96
CA GLN A 163 16.06 12.93 -5.11
C GLN A 163 16.44 14.40 -4.86
N GLN A 164 17.47 14.67 -4.05
CA GLN A 164 17.96 16.03 -3.75
C GLN A 164 18.77 16.69 -4.87
N ILE A 165 19.17 15.96 -5.93
CA ILE A 165 19.65 16.59 -7.18
C ILE A 165 18.46 17.33 -7.79
N SER A 166 18.26 18.59 -7.37
CA SER A 166 16.99 19.27 -7.56
C SER A 166 16.59 19.27 -9.04
N PRO A 167 15.43 18.70 -9.40
CA PRO A 167 14.89 18.80 -10.76
C PRO A 167 14.81 20.26 -11.20
N HIS A 168 14.57 21.16 -10.25
CA HIS A 168 14.51 22.60 -10.44
C HIS A 168 15.81 23.19 -11.01
N PHE A 169 16.99 22.80 -10.53
CA PHE A 169 18.25 23.29 -11.13
C PHE A 169 18.35 22.90 -12.60
N LEU A 170 18.06 21.63 -12.93
CA LEU A 170 18.09 21.14 -14.31
C LEU A 170 17.07 21.87 -15.21
N PHE A 171 15.83 22.05 -14.75
CA PHE A 171 14.82 22.79 -15.49
C PHE A 171 15.17 24.27 -15.66
N ASN A 172 15.82 24.88 -14.67
CA ASN A 172 16.29 26.26 -14.76
C ASN A 172 17.44 26.39 -15.75
N SER A 173 18.39 25.45 -15.77
CA SER A 173 19.45 25.41 -16.78
C SER A 173 18.89 25.27 -18.18
N LEU A 174 17.92 24.37 -18.41
CA LEU A 174 17.29 24.20 -19.72
C LEU A 174 16.46 25.41 -20.12
N SER A 175 15.74 26.02 -19.19
CA SER A 175 14.99 27.27 -19.46
C SER A 175 15.94 28.41 -19.82
N THR A 176 17.10 28.51 -19.16
CA THR A 176 18.13 29.51 -19.47
C THR A 176 18.74 29.24 -20.84
N LEU A 177 19.09 27.99 -21.17
CA LEU A 177 19.58 27.61 -22.49
C LEU A 177 18.57 27.94 -23.59
N LYS A 178 17.27 27.75 -23.35
CA LYS A 178 16.20 28.15 -24.28
C LYS A 178 16.21 29.67 -24.54
N THR A 179 16.52 30.49 -23.54
CA THR A 179 16.62 31.95 -23.71
C THR A 179 17.90 32.39 -24.42
N ILE A 180 18.99 31.63 -24.27
CA ILE A 180 20.29 31.92 -24.91
C ILE A 180 20.30 31.45 -26.38
N ALA A 181 19.59 30.37 -26.70
CA ALA A 181 19.51 29.85 -28.07
C ALA A 181 18.95 30.90 -29.04
N SER A 182 19.59 31.06 -30.19
CA SER A 182 19.23 32.08 -31.18
C SER A 182 18.15 31.59 -32.13
N ASP A 183 18.21 30.32 -32.54
CA ASP A 183 17.38 29.72 -33.57
C ASP A 183 16.19 28.91 -32.99
N GLN A 184 15.10 28.88 -33.74
CA GLN A 184 13.87 28.20 -33.34
C GLN A 184 14.02 26.67 -33.23
N PRO A 185 14.73 25.96 -34.11
CA PRO A 185 14.97 24.51 -33.98
C PRO A 185 15.66 24.13 -32.66
N THR A 186 16.71 24.85 -32.26
CA THR A 186 17.42 24.62 -31.00
C THR A 186 16.54 24.89 -29.80
N LYS A 187 15.74 25.98 -29.82
CA LYS A 187 14.74 26.24 -28.77
C LYS A 187 13.74 25.09 -28.63
N ASN A 188 13.23 24.59 -29.76
CA ASN A 188 12.29 23.47 -29.76
C ASN A 188 12.95 22.19 -29.22
N TYR A 189 14.19 21.90 -29.61
CA TYR A 189 14.95 20.78 -29.07
C TYR A 189 15.10 20.85 -27.55
N ILE A 190 15.49 22.01 -26.99
CA ILE A 190 15.62 22.21 -25.55
C ILE A 190 14.29 22.01 -24.82
N VAL A 191 13.17 22.46 -25.40
CA VAL A 191 11.83 22.27 -24.83
C VAL A 191 11.43 20.78 -24.82
N GLN A 192 11.69 20.05 -25.91
CA GLN A 192 11.42 18.62 -25.96
C GLN A 192 12.29 17.85 -24.99
N LEU A 193 13.58 18.20 -24.87
CA LEU A 193 14.51 17.63 -23.90
C LEU A 193 14.03 17.86 -22.46
N ALA A 194 13.61 19.08 -22.11
CA ALA A 194 13.05 19.39 -20.80
C ALA A 194 11.78 18.57 -20.51
N SER A 195 10.93 18.35 -21.52
CA SER A 195 9.71 17.54 -21.39
C SER A 195 10.01 16.07 -21.12
N VAL A 196 11.01 15.50 -21.82
CA VAL A 196 11.50 14.13 -21.59
C VAL A 196 12.04 13.98 -20.17
N TYR A 197 12.93 14.88 -19.72
CA TYR A 197 13.47 14.82 -18.35
C TYR A 197 12.39 14.98 -17.28
N ARG A 198 11.39 15.83 -17.50
CA ARG A 198 10.27 15.99 -16.57
C ARG A 198 9.48 14.70 -16.40
N TYR A 199 9.20 14.01 -17.50
CA TYR A 199 8.52 12.73 -17.44
C TYR A 199 9.35 11.67 -16.70
N VAL A 200 10.65 11.58 -16.99
CA VAL A 200 11.59 10.64 -16.36
C VAL A 200 11.80 10.93 -14.86
N LEU A 201 11.71 12.17 -14.41
CA LEU A 201 11.85 12.48 -12.98
C LEU A 201 10.55 12.28 -12.20
N ASN A 202 9.40 12.43 -12.84
CA ASN A 202 8.09 12.37 -12.18
C ASN A 202 7.45 10.97 -12.16
N PHE A 203 7.93 9.99 -12.94
CA PHE A 203 7.27 8.68 -12.99
C PHE A 203 7.46 7.82 -11.73
N ASN A 204 8.45 8.13 -10.88
CA ASN A 204 8.74 7.35 -9.66
C ASN A 204 7.58 7.32 -8.66
N GLU A 205 6.59 8.20 -8.80
CA GLU A 205 5.40 8.25 -7.94
C GLU A 205 4.24 7.41 -8.45
N ARG A 206 4.25 6.94 -9.72
CA ARG A 206 3.09 6.27 -10.35
C ARG A 206 3.44 4.88 -10.87
N TYR A 207 2.70 3.87 -10.43
CA TYR A 207 2.87 2.47 -10.88
C TYR A 207 2.38 2.26 -12.32
N LEU A 208 1.29 2.92 -12.70
CA LEU A 208 0.68 2.88 -14.04
C LEU A 208 0.42 4.30 -14.55
N THR A 209 0.46 4.47 -15.87
CA THR A 209 0.21 5.75 -16.55
C THR A 209 -0.77 5.53 -17.71
N PRO A 210 -1.64 6.50 -18.02
CA PRO A 210 -2.44 6.48 -19.24
C PRO A 210 -1.55 6.44 -20.48
N LEU A 211 -1.96 5.69 -21.50
CA LEU A 211 -1.27 5.58 -22.78
C LEU A 211 -1.12 6.94 -23.45
N LYS A 212 -2.11 7.83 -23.30
CA LYS A 212 -2.01 9.23 -23.74
C LYS A 212 -0.74 9.94 -23.25
N ASP A 213 -0.40 9.77 -21.98
CA ASP A 213 0.74 10.44 -21.36
C ASP A 213 2.05 9.81 -21.85
N GLU A 214 2.10 8.48 -21.94
CA GLU A 214 3.24 7.75 -22.51
C GLU A 214 3.44 8.10 -24.00
N LEU A 215 2.37 8.28 -24.78
CA LEU A 215 2.43 8.69 -26.18
C LEU A 215 2.89 10.13 -26.33
N THR A 216 2.45 11.02 -25.45
CA THR A 216 2.94 12.41 -25.43
C THR A 216 4.44 12.42 -25.16
N PHE A 217 4.89 11.62 -24.18
CA PHE A 217 6.29 11.44 -23.87
C PHE A 217 7.11 10.85 -25.02
N ILE A 218 6.65 9.75 -25.63
CA ILE A 218 7.40 9.09 -26.72
C ILE A 218 7.50 9.99 -27.95
N ARG A 219 6.49 10.83 -28.23
CA ARG A 219 6.55 11.84 -29.30
C ARG A 219 7.66 12.87 -29.05
N SER A 220 7.78 13.36 -27.82
CA SER A 220 8.89 14.26 -27.43
C SER A 220 10.26 13.57 -27.53
N TYR A 221 10.36 12.31 -27.10
CA TYR A 221 11.58 11.52 -27.21
C TYR A 221 11.98 11.26 -28.68
N LEU A 222 11.02 10.85 -29.51
CA LEU A 222 11.24 10.61 -30.94
C LEU A 222 11.63 11.88 -31.69
N TYR A 223 11.10 13.05 -31.30
CA TYR A 223 11.55 14.32 -31.86
C TYR A 223 13.07 14.51 -31.68
N ILE A 224 13.58 14.24 -30.48
CA ILE A 224 15.02 14.36 -30.16
C ILE A 224 15.82 13.34 -30.98
N MET A 225 15.33 12.10 -31.08
CA MET A 225 15.99 11.05 -31.85
C MET A 225 16.01 11.33 -33.36
N ASN A 226 14.95 11.91 -33.91
CA ASN A 226 14.88 12.31 -35.31
C ASN A 226 15.85 13.44 -35.65
N GLN A 227 16.20 14.33 -34.71
CA GLN A 227 17.28 15.31 -34.93
C GLN A 227 18.66 14.65 -35.07
N ARG A 228 18.84 13.43 -34.56
CA ARG A 228 20.11 12.69 -34.62
C ARG A 228 20.19 11.74 -35.82
N PHE A 229 19.08 11.10 -36.18
CA PHE A 229 19.05 10.04 -37.19
C PHE A 229 18.30 10.44 -38.47
N GLU A 230 17.66 11.61 -38.49
CA GLU A 230 16.99 12.20 -39.65
C GLU A 230 16.07 11.18 -40.35
N GLU A 231 16.14 11.07 -41.68
CA GLU A 231 15.30 10.16 -42.48
C GLU A 231 15.59 8.66 -42.27
N SER A 232 16.68 8.33 -41.57
CA SER A 232 17.07 6.94 -41.30
C SER A 232 16.19 6.28 -40.22
N LEU A 233 15.49 7.07 -39.40
CA LEU A 233 14.54 6.59 -38.40
C LEU A 233 13.13 7.00 -38.77
N GLN A 234 12.29 6.03 -39.12
CA GLN A 234 10.91 6.27 -39.55
C GLN A 234 9.96 5.64 -38.53
N VAL A 235 9.16 6.47 -37.87
CA VAL A 235 8.23 6.01 -36.84
C VAL A 235 6.81 6.40 -37.18
N SER A 236 5.94 5.40 -37.27
CA SER A 236 4.49 5.57 -37.41
C SER A 236 3.78 5.23 -36.10
N ILE A 237 2.87 6.11 -35.67
CA ILE A 237 2.03 5.90 -34.49
C ILE A 237 0.59 6.02 -34.94
N ASP A 238 -0.13 4.92 -34.90
CA ASP A 238 -1.54 4.81 -35.31
C ASP A 238 -2.35 4.16 -34.19
N ILE A 239 -2.94 5.00 -33.33
CA ILE A 239 -3.67 4.57 -32.14
C ILE A 239 -5.00 5.33 -32.11
N PRO A 240 -6.12 4.61 -32.27
CA PRO A 240 -7.46 5.18 -32.10
C PRO A 240 -7.67 5.82 -30.71
N ASP A 241 -8.47 6.89 -30.66
CA ASP A 241 -8.72 7.67 -29.43
C ASP A 241 -9.32 6.83 -28.30
N GLU A 242 -10.04 5.75 -28.62
CA GLU A 242 -10.61 4.80 -27.66
C GLU A 242 -9.56 4.14 -26.75
N TYR A 243 -8.31 4.01 -27.23
CA TYR A 243 -7.23 3.34 -26.50
C TYR A 243 -6.38 4.30 -25.67
N LEU A 244 -6.61 5.62 -25.74
CA LEU A 244 -5.79 6.61 -25.03
C LEU A 244 -5.86 6.50 -23.49
N HIS A 245 -6.92 5.88 -22.96
CA HIS A 245 -7.12 5.65 -21.53
C HIS A 245 -6.39 4.42 -20.99
N PHE A 246 -5.79 3.61 -21.88
CA PHE A 246 -5.11 2.36 -21.51
C PHE A 246 -4.04 2.58 -20.46
N GLN A 247 -4.08 1.80 -19.38
CA GLN A 247 -3.09 1.88 -18.33
C GLN A 247 -1.92 0.95 -18.63
N ILE A 248 -0.72 1.51 -18.76
CA ILE A 248 0.52 0.77 -18.98
C ILE A 248 1.60 1.19 -17.97
N PRO A 249 2.62 0.37 -17.70
CA PRO A 249 3.74 0.79 -16.88
C PRO A 249 4.51 1.91 -17.56
N PRO A 250 4.90 2.99 -16.86
CA PRO A 250 5.59 4.12 -17.47
C PRO A 250 6.95 3.71 -18.07
N LEU A 251 7.37 4.39 -19.13
CA LEU A 251 8.60 4.13 -19.91
C LEU A 251 8.60 2.81 -20.70
N SER A 252 7.46 2.13 -20.81
CA SER A 252 7.35 0.89 -21.61
C SER A 252 7.64 1.15 -23.09
N LEU A 253 7.07 2.21 -23.67
CA LEU A 253 7.26 2.53 -25.09
C LEU A 253 8.69 2.98 -25.36
N GLN A 254 9.28 3.78 -24.47
CA GLN A 254 10.67 4.20 -24.59
C GLN A 254 11.60 2.99 -24.61
N LEU A 255 11.47 2.06 -23.66
CA LEU A 255 12.32 0.87 -23.61
C LEU A 255 12.23 0.04 -24.90
N LEU A 256 11.04 -0.09 -25.50
CA LEU A 256 10.86 -0.82 -26.76
C LEU A 256 11.48 -0.08 -27.96
N VAL A 257 11.26 1.23 -28.07
CA VAL A 257 11.84 2.07 -29.12
C VAL A 257 13.37 2.11 -29.00
N GLU A 258 13.89 2.27 -27.79
CA GLU A 258 15.33 2.28 -27.50
C GLU A 258 15.97 0.94 -27.85
N ASN A 259 15.33 -0.18 -27.49
CA ASN A 259 15.79 -1.51 -27.91
C ASN A 259 15.84 -1.64 -29.43
N ALA A 260 14.82 -1.17 -30.15
CA ALA A 260 14.82 -1.18 -31.61
C ALA A 260 15.99 -0.36 -32.17
N ILE A 261 16.24 0.85 -31.66
CA ILE A 261 17.32 1.73 -32.12
C ILE A 261 18.72 1.16 -31.77
N LYS A 262 18.87 0.58 -30.58
CA LYS A 262 20.16 0.07 -30.10
C LYS A 262 20.60 -1.16 -30.89
N HIS A 263 19.70 -2.11 -31.10
CA HIS A 263 20.05 -3.42 -31.68
C HIS A 263 19.99 -3.47 -33.21
N ASN A 264 19.33 -2.50 -33.86
CA ASN A 264 19.20 -2.47 -35.32
C ASN A 264 20.14 -1.44 -35.98
N ILE A 265 20.46 -1.70 -37.25
CA ILE A 265 21.15 -0.78 -38.15
C ILE A 265 20.21 0.40 -38.45
N ILE A 266 20.78 1.61 -38.47
CA ILE A 266 20.07 2.86 -38.79
C ILE A 266 20.95 3.62 -39.78
N SER A 267 20.59 3.57 -41.05
CA SER A 267 21.29 4.28 -42.13
C SER A 267 20.32 4.62 -43.27
N LEU A 268 20.68 5.57 -44.12
CA LEU A 268 19.85 5.98 -45.27
C LEU A 268 19.57 4.81 -46.22
N ASP A 269 20.54 3.92 -46.44
CA ASP A 269 20.37 2.73 -47.29
C ASP A 269 19.47 1.64 -46.65
N LYS A 270 19.28 1.71 -45.33
CA LYS A 270 18.59 0.71 -44.52
C LYS A 270 17.83 1.38 -43.37
N PRO A 271 16.74 2.12 -43.68
CA PRO A 271 16.01 2.87 -42.67
C PRO A 271 15.35 1.92 -41.66
N LEU A 272 15.42 2.28 -40.38
CA LEU A 272 14.71 1.59 -39.31
C LEU A 272 13.27 2.08 -39.28
N HIS A 273 12.34 1.17 -39.54
CA HIS A 273 10.91 1.43 -39.42
C HIS A 273 10.40 0.91 -38.10
N ILE A 274 9.76 1.76 -37.31
CA ILE A 274 9.06 1.41 -36.08
C ILE A 274 7.59 1.78 -36.24
N SER A 275 6.69 0.86 -35.97
CA SER A 275 5.24 1.08 -36.01
C SER A 275 4.66 0.76 -34.64
N ILE A 276 3.93 1.72 -34.09
CA ILE A 276 3.18 1.58 -32.83
C ILE A 276 1.71 1.65 -33.17
N PHE A 277 0.99 0.54 -32.98
CA PHE A 277 -0.42 0.43 -33.37
C PHE A 277 -1.20 -0.55 -32.49
N THR A 278 -2.52 -0.59 -32.68
CA THR A 278 -3.47 -1.50 -32.01
C THR A 278 -4.24 -2.32 -33.06
N ASP A 279 -4.45 -3.61 -32.84
CA ASP A 279 -5.06 -4.54 -33.82
C ASP A 279 -6.56 -4.83 -33.58
N ASN A 280 -7.36 -3.81 -33.21
CA ASN A 280 -8.74 -3.94 -32.72
C ASN A 280 -8.89 -4.87 -31.49
N SER A 281 -7.78 -5.24 -30.87
CA SER A 281 -7.74 -5.92 -29.58
C SER A 281 -7.25 -4.95 -28.50
N PRO A 282 -7.51 -5.20 -27.21
CA PRO A 282 -7.00 -4.38 -26.11
C PRO A 282 -5.51 -4.63 -25.85
N ALA A 283 -4.70 -4.45 -26.89
CA ALA A 283 -3.27 -4.66 -26.87
C ALA A 283 -2.56 -3.62 -27.74
N LEU A 284 -1.46 -3.12 -27.22
CA LEU A 284 -0.57 -2.19 -27.90
C LEU A 284 0.60 -2.98 -28.51
N ILE A 285 0.80 -2.83 -29.81
CA ILE A 285 1.82 -3.54 -30.57
C ILE A 285 2.89 -2.54 -30.99
N VAL A 286 4.14 -2.82 -30.62
CA VAL A 286 5.32 -2.11 -31.12
C VAL A 286 6.08 -3.06 -32.03
N LYS A 287 6.19 -2.69 -33.31
CA LYS A 287 6.82 -3.50 -34.36
C LYS A 287 7.98 -2.73 -34.99
N ASN A 288 9.08 -3.40 -35.28
CA ASN A 288 10.16 -2.85 -36.09
C ASN A 288 10.65 -3.84 -37.16
N ASN A 289 11.22 -3.33 -38.26
CA ASN A 289 11.93 -4.18 -39.21
C ASN A 289 13.24 -4.69 -38.59
N PHE A 290 13.56 -5.97 -38.82
CA PHE A 290 14.64 -6.67 -38.14
C PHE A 290 15.96 -6.54 -38.93
N GLN A 291 16.94 -5.84 -38.35
CA GLN A 291 18.19 -5.46 -39.01
C GLN A 291 19.38 -5.40 -38.03
N LEU A 292 19.75 -6.54 -37.44
CA LEU A 292 20.80 -6.61 -36.41
C LEU A 292 22.13 -5.93 -36.80
N LYS A 293 22.68 -5.12 -35.88
CA LYS A 293 24.06 -4.65 -35.97
C LYS A 293 25.04 -5.81 -35.80
N LYS A 294 26.10 -5.86 -36.61
CA LYS A 294 27.18 -6.87 -36.52
C LYS A 294 28.01 -6.78 -35.23
N VAL A 295 28.03 -5.61 -34.60
CA VAL A 295 28.63 -5.37 -33.28
C VAL A 295 27.54 -4.70 -32.45
N SER A 296 26.77 -5.50 -31.70
CA SER A 296 26.01 -4.94 -30.59
C SER A 296 26.99 -4.76 -29.43
N GLU A 297 27.04 -3.57 -28.84
CA GLU A 297 27.51 -3.45 -27.44
C GLU A 297 26.85 -4.57 -26.64
N GLU A 298 27.61 -5.34 -25.85
CA GLU A 298 27.08 -6.43 -25.03
C GLU A 298 25.90 -5.90 -24.21
N GLY A 299 24.70 -6.16 -24.72
CA GLY A 299 23.48 -5.68 -24.10
C GLY A 299 23.25 -6.53 -22.86
N THR A 300 23.10 -5.88 -21.71
CA THR A 300 22.80 -6.52 -20.42
C THR A 300 21.53 -7.38 -20.41
N GLY A 301 20.75 -7.42 -21.51
CA GLY A 301 19.47 -8.14 -21.60
C GLY A 301 18.38 -7.58 -20.66
N THR A 302 18.67 -6.49 -19.96
CA THR A 302 17.84 -5.97 -18.87
C THR A 302 16.58 -5.31 -19.35
N GLY A 303 16.57 -4.67 -20.52
CA GLY A 303 15.42 -3.88 -21.02
C GLY A 303 14.14 -4.71 -21.17
N LEU A 304 14.18 -5.77 -21.99
CA LEU A 304 13.05 -6.68 -22.20
C LEU A 304 12.67 -7.44 -20.93
N ASN A 305 13.66 -7.84 -20.12
CA ASN A 305 13.39 -8.52 -18.87
C ASN A 305 12.69 -7.59 -17.86
N ASN A 306 13.09 -6.31 -17.81
CA ASN A 306 12.46 -5.29 -16.97
C ASN A 306 11.00 -5.07 -17.37
N ILE A 307 10.70 -4.94 -18.67
CA ILE A 307 9.30 -4.84 -19.14
C ILE A 307 8.53 -6.11 -18.74
N ARG A 308 9.09 -7.30 -18.96
CA ARG A 308 8.44 -8.57 -18.63
C ARG A 308 8.09 -8.68 -17.14
N GLU A 309 9.04 -8.39 -16.27
CA GLU A 309 8.82 -8.43 -14.82
C GLU A 309 7.83 -7.35 -14.37
N ARG A 310 7.90 -6.13 -14.92
CA ARG A 310 6.94 -5.06 -14.59
C ARG A 310 5.51 -5.42 -15.02
N TYR A 311 5.33 -6.00 -16.20
CA TYR A 311 4.00 -6.48 -16.64
C TYR A 311 3.50 -7.65 -15.79
N LYS A 312 4.39 -8.56 -15.38
CA LYS A 312 4.05 -9.67 -14.48
C LYS A 312 3.61 -9.17 -13.09
N LEU A 313 4.27 -8.14 -12.56
CA LEU A 313 3.98 -7.56 -11.25
C LEU A 313 2.73 -6.67 -11.25
N LEU A 314 2.54 -5.84 -12.28
CA LEU A 314 1.52 -4.79 -12.29
C LEU A 314 0.24 -5.15 -13.05
N ILE A 315 0.33 -6.00 -14.07
CA ILE A 315 -0.78 -6.33 -15.00
C ILE A 315 -1.12 -7.83 -14.91
N HIS A 316 -0.24 -8.64 -14.30
CA HIS A 316 -0.37 -10.10 -14.18
C HIS A 316 -0.59 -10.83 -15.52
N LYS A 317 -0.24 -10.18 -16.64
CA LYS A 317 -0.30 -10.75 -17.99
C LYS A 317 1.10 -10.69 -18.61
N PRO A 318 1.62 -11.80 -19.18
CA PRO A 318 2.92 -11.77 -19.84
C PRO A 318 2.85 -10.98 -21.15
N ILE A 319 3.93 -10.26 -21.45
CA ILE A 319 4.15 -9.67 -22.77
C ILE A 319 4.39 -10.77 -23.81
N GLN A 320 3.91 -10.58 -25.03
CA GLN A 320 4.20 -11.49 -26.14
C GLN A 320 5.28 -10.86 -27.01
N ILE A 321 6.30 -11.64 -27.33
CA ILE A 321 7.42 -11.22 -28.18
C ILE A 321 7.42 -12.17 -29.38
N VAL A 322 7.31 -11.60 -30.57
CA VAL A 322 7.38 -12.34 -31.85
C VAL A 322 8.57 -11.80 -32.61
N ASN A 323 9.43 -12.70 -33.08
CA ASN A 323 10.55 -12.37 -33.93
C ASN A 323 10.47 -13.24 -35.18
N ASP A 324 9.89 -12.68 -36.22
CA ASP A 324 9.96 -13.24 -37.56
C ASP A 324 11.23 -12.67 -38.20
N GLN A 325 12.02 -13.44 -38.94
CA GLN A 325 13.35 -13.03 -39.43
C GLN A 325 13.39 -11.68 -40.19
N SER A 326 12.23 -11.16 -40.59
CA SER A 326 12.01 -9.83 -41.17
C SER A 326 11.56 -8.74 -40.17
N THR A 327 10.87 -9.09 -39.09
CA THR A 327 10.24 -8.13 -38.16
C THR A 327 10.25 -8.61 -36.71
N PHE A 328 10.55 -7.69 -35.79
CA PHE A 328 10.44 -7.90 -34.35
C PHE A 328 9.22 -7.15 -33.83
N SER A 329 8.36 -7.80 -33.04
CA SER A 329 7.19 -7.15 -32.44
C SER A 329 6.99 -7.56 -30.99
N VAL A 330 6.61 -6.59 -30.16
CA VAL A 330 6.23 -6.79 -28.77
C VAL A 330 4.79 -6.33 -28.58
N THR A 331 3.98 -7.22 -28.00
CA THR A 331 2.56 -6.94 -27.68
C THR A 331 2.42 -6.74 -26.18
N LEU A 332 1.93 -5.56 -25.81
CA LEU A 332 1.66 -5.12 -24.45
C LEU A 332 0.15 -5.20 -24.20
N LYS A 333 -0.26 -6.01 -23.24
CA LYS A 333 -1.69 -6.21 -22.93
C LYS A 333 -2.20 -5.18 -21.94
N GLU A 334 -3.45 -4.78 -22.09
CA GLU A 334 -4.11 -3.83 -21.18
C GLU A 334 -4.33 -4.40 -19.77
N ASN A 335 -4.27 -3.50 -18.78
CA ASN A 335 -4.92 -3.64 -17.49
C ASN A 335 -6.25 -2.85 -17.47
N PRO A 336 -7.39 -3.48 -17.83
CA PRO A 336 -8.67 -2.78 -17.83
C PRO A 336 -9.04 -2.35 -16.42
N ALA A 337 -9.70 -1.20 -16.30
CA ALA A 337 -10.29 -0.78 -15.03
C ALA A 337 -11.30 -1.85 -14.54
N PRO A 338 -11.42 -2.06 -13.21
CA PRO A 338 -12.36 -3.04 -12.68
C PRO A 338 -13.79 -2.65 -13.06
N GLU A 339 -14.62 -3.65 -13.38
CA GLU A 339 -16.02 -3.41 -13.73
C GLU A 339 -16.90 -3.07 -12.52
N LEU A 340 -16.48 -3.49 -11.33
CA LEU A 340 -17.13 -3.27 -10.03
C LEU A 340 -16.07 -3.42 -8.94
N ILE A 341 -16.08 -2.54 -7.94
CA ILE A 341 -15.16 -2.57 -6.81
C ILE A 341 -15.94 -2.94 -5.56
N PHE A 342 -15.47 -3.94 -4.80
CA PHE A 342 -15.86 -4.14 -3.40
C PHE A 342 -14.77 -3.54 -2.51
N SER A 343 -15.12 -2.55 -1.70
CA SER A 343 -14.16 -1.81 -0.87
C SER A 343 -14.55 -1.87 0.60
N ASP A 344 -13.63 -2.22 1.48
CA ASP A 344 -13.84 -2.08 2.93
C ASP A 344 -13.85 -0.59 3.30
N ILE A 345 -14.75 -0.15 4.19
CA ILE A 345 -14.73 1.24 4.67
C ILE A 345 -13.50 1.48 5.55
N GLN A 346 -13.15 0.51 6.39
CA GLN A 346 -12.06 0.64 7.35
C GLN A 346 -10.89 -0.25 6.93
N LEU A 347 -9.85 0.39 6.40
CA LEU A 347 -8.59 -0.25 6.06
C LEU A 347 -7.60 -0.09 7.23
N GLY A 348 -6.51 -0.86 7.24
CA GLY A 348 -5.52 -0.80 8.32
C GLY A 348 -4.81 0.55 8.45
N ASP A 349 -4.87 1.36 7.39
CA ASP A 349 -4.24 2.68 7.24
C ASP A 349 -5.21 3.86 7.27
N GLY A 350 -6.53 3.63 7.34
CA GLY A 350 -7.52 4.71 7.42
C GLY A 350 -8.91 4.37 6.87
N LEU A 351 -9.67 5.41 6.54
CA LEU A 351 -10.96 5.27 5.87
C LEU A 351 -10.72 5.20 4.35
N SER A 352 -11.30 4.20 3.69
CA SER A 352 -11.13 4.07 2.23
C SER A 352 -11.66 5.29 1.48
N PHE A 353 -12.61 6.05 2.02
CA PHE A 353 -13.10 7.31 1.42
C PHE A 353 -12.01 8.32 1.08
N GLU A 354 -10.88 8.29 1.78
CA GLU A 354 -9.77 9.21 1.54
C GLU A 354 -9.15 8.98 0.16
N ILE A 355 -8.95 7.73 -0.26
CA ILE A 355 -8.39 7.43 -1.58
C ILE A 355 -9.33 7.84 -2.73
N PHE A 356 -10.65 7.76 -2.51
CA PHE A 356 -11.65 8.19 -3.50
C PHE A 356 -11.72 9.71 -3.68
N ARG A 357 -11.13 10.50 -2.78
CA ARG A 357 -10.99 11.97 -2.93
C ARG A 357 -9.72 12.36 -3.67
N GLU A 358 -8.70 11.51 -3.60
CA GLU A 358 -7.40 11.75 -4.22
C GLU A 358 -7.32 11.17 -5.64
N VAL A 359 -8.07 10.11 -5.91
CA VAL A 359 -8.07 9.39 -7.19
C VAL A 359 -9.46 9.39 -7.80
N GLU A 360 -9.54 9.76 -9.08
CA GLU A 360 -10.79 9.69 -9.85
C GLU A 360 -11.07 8.23 -10.25
N ILE A 361 -12.14 7.66 -9.70
CA ILE A 361 -12.52 6.26 -9.92
C ILE A 361 -13.79 6.20 -10.78
N GLN A 362 -13.63 5.64 -11.98
CA GLN A 362 -14.72 5.47 -12.95
C GLN A 362 -15.55 4.21 -12.71
N ALA A 363 -14.98 3.23 -12.01
CA ALA A 363 -15.62 1.97 -11.69
C ALA A 363 -16.64 2.17 -10.55
N PRO A 364 -17.83 1.55 -10.61
CA PRO A 364 -18.77 1.63 -9.51
C PRO A 364 -18.28 0.87 -8.28
N VAL A 365 -18.65 1.37 -7.09
CA VAL A 365 -18.14 0.84 -5.81
C VAL A 365 -19.28 0.33 -4.92
N ILE A 366 -19.09 -0.82 -4.29
CA ILE A 366 -19.91 -1.34 -3.19
C ILE A 366 -19.05 -1.36 -1.93
N PHE A 367 -19.46 -0.60 -0.92
CA PHE A 367 -18.73 -0.51 0.34
C PHE A 367 -19.11 -1.63 1.30
N CYS A 368 -18.15 -2.23 1.98
CA CYS A 368 -18.37 -3.25 3.02
C CYS A 368 -17.99 -2.66 4.38
N THR A 369 -18.83 -2.80 5.40
CA THR A 369 -18.57 -2.20 6.72
C THR A 369 -19.09 -3.07 7.86
N ALA A 370 -18.48 -2.98 9.03
CA ALA A 370 -18.99 -3.58 10.26
C ALA A 370 -19.93 -2.64 11.05
N PHE A 371 -20.07 -1.39 10.62
CA PHE A 371 -20.79 -0.33 11.35
C PHE A 371 -21.74 0.45 10.43
N ASP A 372 -22.96 0.70 10.91
CA ASP A 372 -24.04 1.39 10.18
C ASP A 372 -23.77 2.89 9.96
N GLU A 373 -23.00 3.53 10.85
CA GLU A 373 -22.82 4.99 10.88
C GLU A 373 -22.13 5.55 9.63
N TYR A 374 -21.43 4.71 8.87
CA TYR A 374 -20.74 5.10 7.64
C TYR A 374 -21.60 4.98 6.37
N ALA A 375 -22.82 4.43 6.48
CA ALA A 375 -23.70 4.21 5.32
C ALA A 375 -24.04 5.51 4.59
N ILE A 376 -24.19 6.64 5.31
CA ILE A 376 -24.55 7.93 4.72
C ILE A 376 -23.38 8.52 3.92
N LYS A 377 -22.14 8.39 4.41
CA LYS A 377 -20.93 8.90 3.75
C LYS A 377 -20.55 8.10 2.51
N ALA A 378 -20.91 6.82 2.48
CA ALA A 378 -20.64 5.94 1.35
C ALA A 378 -21.33 6.41 0.05
N PHE A 379 -22.51 7.05 0.13
CA PHE A 379 -23.25 7.52 -1.06
C PHE A 379 -22.64 8.76 -1.73
N GLU A 380 -21.72 9.47 -1.08
CA GLU A 380 -21.05 10.65 -1.66
C GLU A 380 -19.98 10.28 -2.70
N SER A 381 -19.55 9.02 -2.76
CA SER A 381 -18.42 8.54 -3.56
C SER A 381 -18.84 7.50 -4.60
N ASN A 382 -19.45 7.93 -5.72
CA ASN A 382 -19.79 7.11 -6.92
C ASN A 382 -20.26 5.66 -6.62
N SER A 383 -20.91 5.45 -5.47
CA SER A 383 -21.14 4.13 -4.90
C SER A 383 -22.51 3.66 -5.31
N ILE A 384 -22.59 2.39 -5.65
CA ILE A 384 -23.85 1.75 -6.01
C ILE A 384 -24.56 1.29 -4.75
N ASP A 385 -23.84 0.77 -3.76
CA ASP A 385 -24.45 0.21 -2.57
C ASP A 385 -23.48 0.09 -1.39
N TYR A 386 -24.01 -0.33 -0.25
CA TYR A 386 -23.21 -0.75 0.91
C TYR A 386 -23.70 -2.09 1.48
N LEU A 387 -22.78 -2.88 2.04
CA LEU A 387 -23.02 -4.19 2.63
C LEU A 387 -22.48 -4.22 4.06
N LEU A 388 -23.31 -4.68 5.01
CA LEU A 388 -22.92 -4.88 6.40
C LEU A 388 -22.26 -6.25 6.57
N LYS A 389 -21.21 -6.31 7.39
CA LYS A 389 -20.53 -7.55 7.77
C LYS A 389 -21.19 -8.16 9.02
N PRO A 390 -21.40 -9.49 9.08
CA PRO A 390 -21.14 -10.47 8.03
C PRO A 390 -22.08 -10.29 6.83
N ILE A 391 -21.54 -10.45 5.62
CA ILE A 391 -22.29 -10.17 4.39
C ILE A 391 -23.36 -11.25 4.20
N GLU A 392 -24.63 -10.83 4.28
CA GLU A 392 -25.78 -11.67 3.98
C GLU A 392 -25.92 -11.89 2.46
N GLU A 393 -26.21 -13.13 2.06
CA GLU A 393 -26.32 -13.52 0.64
C GLU A 393 -27.42 -12.72 -0.09
N ASP A 394 -28.57 -12.53 0.55
CA ASP A 394 -29.69 -11.73 0.02
C ASP A 394 -29.33 -10.25 -0.16
N ALA A 395 -28.51 -9.69 0.74
CA ALA A 395 -28.05 -8.30 0.63
C ALA A 395 -27.08 -8.15 -0.55
N LEU A 396 -26.11 -9.06 -0.67
CA LEU A 396 -25.17 -9.09 -1.78
C LEU A 396 -25.89 -9.24 -3.13
N GLN A 397 -26.86 -10.15 -3.21
CA GLN A 397 -27.63 -10.37 -4.44
C GLN A 397 -28.34 -9.08 -4.88
N ARG A 398 -29.03 -8.38 -3.98
CA ARG A 398 -29.70 -7.10 -4.29
C ARG A 398 -28.74 -6.03 -4.80
N SER A 399 -27.56 -5.91 -4.20
CA SER A 399 -26.54 -4.95 -4.64
C SER A 399 -25.98 -5.27 -6.03
N LEU A 400 -25.77 -6.56 -6.33
CA LEU A 400 -25.35 -7.01 -7.66
C LEU A 400 -26.44 -6.79 -8.72
N GLU A 401 -27.71 -7.09 -8.41
CA GLU A 401 -28.83 -6.81 -9.30
C GLU A 401 -28.93 -5.31 -9.64
N LYS A 402 -28.73 -4.45 -8.64
CA LYS A 402 -28.66 -2.99 -8.82
C LYS A 402 -27.52 -2.59 -9.76
N TYR A 403 -26.33 -3.17 -9.58
CA TYR A 403 -25.20 -2.97 -10.49
C TYR A 403 -25.53 -3.40 -11.92
N TYR A 404 -26.04 -4.61 -12.14
CA TYR A 404 -26.37 -5.09 -13.48
C TYR A 404 -27.45 -4.24 -14.16
N ARG A 405 -28.43 -3.72 -13.40
CA ARG A 405 -29.44 -2.80 -13.92
C ARG A 405 -28.82 -1.49 -14.40
N ILE A 406 -27.91 -0.91 -13.62
CA ILE A 406 -27.20 0.33 -13.98
C ILE A 406 -26.31 0.08 -15.21
N LYS A 407 -25.53 -1.01 -15.22
CA LYS A 407 -24.71 -1.42 -16.35
C LYS A 407 -25.55 -1.53 -17.63
N LYS A 408 -26.69 -2.21 -17.57
CA LYS A 408 -27.61 -2.38 -18.71
C LYS A 408 -28.12 -1.04 -19.24
N LEU A 409 -28.45 -0.08 -18.37
CA LEU A 409 -28.88 1.26 -18.77
C LEU A 409 -27.77 2.06 -19.45
N LEU A 410 -26.55 1.99 -18.91
CA LEU A 410 -25.37 2.66 -19.48
C LEU A 410 -24.98 2.07 -20.84
N THR A 411 -25.03 0.74 -20.99
CA THR A 411 -24.72 0.07 -22.26
C THR A 411 -25.82 0.24 -23.32
N ALA A 412 -27.09 0.34 -22.91
CA ALA A 412 -28.22 0.54 -23.84
C ALA A 412 -28.21 1.93 -24.52
N ASN A 413 -27.61 2.94 -23.89
CA ASN A 413 -27.54 4.31 -24.43
C ASN A 413 -26.45 4.51 -25.50
N VAL A 414 -25.62 3.50 -25.78
CA VAL A 414 -24.58 3.57 -26.84
C VAL A 414 -25.19 3.52 -28.25
N GLN A 415 -26.45 3.08 -28.41
CA GLN A 415 -27.11 2.96 -29.74
C GLN A 415 -28.16 4.04 -30.05
N GLN A 416 -28.49 4.97 -29.14
CA GLN A 416 -29.46 6.05 -29.42
C GLN A 416 -28.93 7.42 -29.00
N GLN A 417 -27.94 7.91 -29.74
CA GLN A 417 -27.58 9.33 -29.78
C GLN A 417 -28.70 10.15 -30.46
N THR A 418 -29.80 10.42 -29.77
CA THR A 418 -30.74 11.46 -30.25
C THR A 418 -31.65 12.08 -29.18
N ASN A 419 -31.29 12.10 -27.90
CA ASN A 419 -32.07 12.83 -26.88
C ASN A 419 -31.23 13.38 -25.70
N LEU A 420 -30.04 13.91 -25.96
CA LEU A 420 -29.18 14.52 -24.93
C LEU A 420 -29.83 15.72 -24.20
N ASN A 421 -30.84 16.37 -24.80
CA ASN A 421 -31.54 17.49 -24.17
C ASN A 421 -32.60 17.07 -23.14
N LYS A 422 -32.96 15.78 -23.04
CA LYS A 422 -33.88 15.29 -21.99
C LYS A 422 -33.16 14.75 -20.75
N VAL A 423 -31.83 14.54 -20.82
CA VAL A 423 -31.03 14.00 -19.70
C VAL A 423 -30.31 15.09 -18.91
N LEU A 424 -30.05 16.27 -19.49
CA LEU A 424 -29.57 17.44 -18.74
C LEU A 424 -30.53 17.89 -17.62
N VAL A 425 -31.80 17.45 -17.65
CA VAL A 425 -32.80 17.70 -16.60
C VAL A 425 -32.68 16.73 -15.41
N GLN A 426 -31.86 15.67 -15.51
CA GLN A 426 -31.74 14.66 -14.45
C GLN A 426 -30.48 14.77 -13.56
N MET A 427 -29.53 15.66 -13.88
CA MET A 427 -28.41 15.98 -12.98
C MET A 427 -28.81 16.92 -11.82
N ASP A 428 -29.96 17.59 -11.91
CA ASP A 428 -30.54 18.38 -10.81
C ASP A 428 -31.19 17.53 -9.70
N ALA A 429 -31.17 16.19 -9.81
CA ALA A 429 -31.80 15.30 -8.83
C ALA A 429 -30.99 15.12 -7.53
N SER A 430 -29.78 15.69 -7.43
CA SER A 430 -28.96 15.61 -6.20
C SER A 430 -29.31 16.69 -5.16
N TYR A 431 -30.05 17.73 -5.54
CA TYR A 431 -30.45 18.82 -4.64
C TYR A 431 -31.97 18.81 -4.44
N LYS A 432 -32.42 19.23 -3.25
CA LYS A 432 -33.86 19.25 -2.95
C LYS A 432 -34.54 20.23 -3.89
N GLN A 433 -35.50 19.76 -4.70
CA GLN A 433 -36.33 20.65 -5.52
C GLN A 433 -37.43 21.34 -4.70
N ASN A 434 -37.86 20.70 -3.61
CA ASN A 434 -38.85 21.21 -2.67
C ASN A 434 -38.32 21.12 -1.24
N LEU A 435 -38.46 22.21 -0.49
CA LEU A 435 -38.23 22.28 0.94
C LEU A 435 -39.57 22.20 1.67
N ILE A 436 -39.74 21.18 2.51
CA ILE A 436 -40.94 21.02 3.32
C ILE A 436 -40.77 21.85 4.60
N VAL A 437 -41.64 22.84 4.80
CA VAL A 437 -41.63 23.67 6.00
C VAL A 437 -42.90 23.48 6.81
N HIS A 438 -42.75 23.17 8.09
CA HIS A 438 -43.85 23.09 9.04
C HIS A 438 -44.08 24.48 9.65
N TYR A 439 -45.14 25.16 9.24
CA TYR A 439 -45.48 26.50 9.73
C TYR A 439 -46.87 26.50 10.36
N ARG A 440 -46.94 26.70 11.68
CA ARG A 440 -48.16 26.55 12.49
C ARG A 440 -48.71 25.12 12.36
N GLU A 441 -49.96 24.95 11.92
CA GLU A 441 -50.59 23.63 11.69
C GLU A 441 -50.55 23.18 10.23
N LYS A 442 -49.75 23.84 9.37
CA LYS A 442 -49.70 23.56 7.92
C LYS A 442 -48.32 23.11 7.48
N ILE A 443 -48.30 22.12 6.60
CA ILE A 443 -47.12 21.68 5.86
C ILE A 443 -47.09 22.44 4.54
N ILE A 444 -46.09 23.29 4.35
CA ILE A 444 -45.95 24.15 3.18
C ILE A 444 -44.76 23.66 2.35
N PRO A 445 -44.97 23.09 1.15
CA PRO A 445 -43.89 22.81 0.22
C PRO A 445 -43.45 24.12 -0.44
N ILE A 446 -42.20 24.52 -0.20
CA ILE A 446 -41.56 25.67 -0.85
C ILE A 446 -40.67 25.13 -1.97
N LYS A 447 -40.88 25.57 -3.22
CA LYS A 447 -39.96 25.22 -4.30
C LYS A 447 -38.65 25.96 -4.10
N VAL A 448 -37.52 25.27 -4.29
CA VAL A 448 -36.21 25.90 -4.08
C VAL A 448 -35.95 27.06 -5.04
N ILE A 449 -36.51 27.00 -6.25
CA ILE A 449 -36.46 28.12 -7.22
C ILE A 449 -37.19 29.38 -6.74
N ASP A 450 -38.15 29.25 -5.81
CA ASP A 450 -38.89 30.38 -5.24
C ASP A 450 -38.14 31.02 -4.06
N ILE A 451 -36.96 30.52 -3.67
CA ILE A 451 -36.17 31.02 -2.55
C ILE A 451 -35.27 32.17 -3.02
N SER A 452 -35.35 33.29 -2.31
CA SER A 452 -34.50 34.45 -2.55
C SER A 452 -33.20 34.41 -1.75
N PHE A 453 -33.31 34.26 -0.43
CA PHE A 453 -32.17 34.11 0.46
C PHE A 453 -32.58 33.36 1.73
N ILE A 454 -31.57 32.84 2.43
CA ILE A 454 -31.71 32.17 3.72
C ILE A 454 -30.92 32.98 4.73
N TYR A 455 -31.55 33.24 5.88
CA TYR A 455 -30.99 34.06 6.94
C TYR A 455 -31.03 33.32 8.27
N ALA A 456 -29.88 33.23 8.93
CA ALA A 456 -29.72 32.64 10.25
C ALA A 456 -29.47 33.74 11.29
N SER A 457 -30.30 33.76 12.34
CA SER A 457 -30.19 34.71 13.45
C SER A 457 -30.71 34.12 14.74
N ASN A 458 -30.05 34.41 15.86
CA ASN A 458 -30.43 33.96 17.20
C ASN A 458 -30.74 32.45 17.31
N GLY A 459 -29.95 31.62 16.62
CA GLY A 459 -30.08 30.15 16.63
C GLY A 459 -31.23 29.60 15.77
N SER A 460 -31.98 30.45 15.06
CA SER A 460 -33.05 30.05 14.14
C SER A 460 -32.69 30.39 12.69
N VAL A 461 -33.10 29.53 11.76
CA VAL A 461 -32.87 29.71 10.32
C VAL A 461 -34.19 29.98 9.62
N PHE A 462 -34.20 30.97 8.73
CA PHE A 462 -35.38 31.41 7.99
C PHE A 462 -35.12 31.39 6.50
N VAL A 463 -36.07 30.89 5.73
CA VAL A 463 -36.08 30.92 4.27
C VAL A 463 -37.00 32.05 3.82
N TYR A 464 -36.47 32.96 3.00
CA TYR A 464 -37.22 34.06 2.40
C TYR A 464 -37.51 33.72 0.95
N THR A 465 -38.80 33.75 0.59
CA THR A 465 -39.26 33.48 -0.78
C THR A 465 -39.31 34.76 -1.61
N LEU A 466 -39.23 34.65 -2.94
CA LEU A 466 -39.40 35.75 -3.89
C LEU A 466 -40.73 36.51 -3.71
N SER A 467 -41.75 35.85 -3.15
CA SER A 467 -43.04 36.45 -2.81
C SER A 467 -43.01 37.37 -1.57
N GLY A 468 -41.87 37.53 -0.91
CA GLY A 468 -41.69 38.34 0.30
C GLY A 468 -42.11 37.65 1.60
N LYS A 469 -42.51 36.36 1.56
CA LYS A 469 -42.85 35.57 2.76
C LYS A 469 -41.63 34.87 3.33
N SER A 470 -41.52 34.84 4.66
CA SER A 470 -40.49 34.13 5.40
C SER A 470 -41.04 32.94 6.17
N TYR A 471 -40.28 31.84 6.21
CA TYR A 471 -40.66 30.62 6.92
C TYR A 471 -39.48 30.10 7.76
N PRO A 472 -39.68 29.77 9.05
CA PRO A 472 -38.65 29.16 9.89
C PRO A 472 -38.42 27.70 9.46
N VAL A 473 -37.16 27.27 9.46
CA VAL A 473 -36.77 25.90 9.14
C VAL A 473 -36.04 25.25 10.32
N GLN A 474 -36.19 23.93 10.45
CA GLN A 474 -35.55 23.15 11.53
C GLN A 474 -34.11 22.75 11.22
N HIS A 475 -33.58 23.16 10.06
CA HIS A 475 -32.22 22.87 9.63
C HIS A 475 -31.27 24.00 10.01
N THR A 476 -30.02 23.64 10.33
CA THR A 476 -28.96 24.64 10.50
C THR A 476 -28.57 25.25 9.14
N ILE A 477 -27.90 26.40 9.15
CA ILE A 477 -27.46 27.04 7.90
C ILE A 477 -26.45 26.16 7.15
N GLU A 478 -25.63 25.38 7.86
CA GLU A 478 -24.71 24.38 7.28
C GLU A 478 -25.47 23.25 6.59
N GLN A 479 -26.56 22.75 7.20
CA GLN A 479 -27.40 21.72 6.60
C GLN A 479 -28.17 22.28 5.38
N MET A 480 -28.60 23.54 5.44
CA MET A 480 -29.23 24.19 4.29
C MET A 480 -28.24 24.36 3.13
N GLU A 481 -26.98 24.71 3.41
CA GLU A 481 -25.92 24.84 2.41
C GLU A 481 -25.67 23.52 1.65
N SER A 482 -25.68 22.38 2.34
CA SER A 482 -25.47 21.07 1.69
C SER A 482 -26.68 20.56 0.90
N MET A 483 -27.89 21.05 1.19
CA MET A 483 -29.13 20.63 0.54
C MET A 483 -29.45 21.40 -0.75
N LEU A 484 -28.73 22.50 -1.02
CA LEU A 484 -28.99 23.43 -2.12
C LEU A 484 -27.94 23.34 -3.21
N ASN A 485 -28.34 23.60 -4.46
CA ASN A 485 -27.44 23.56 -5.60
C ASN A 485 -26.38 24.69 -5.49
N PRO A 486 -25.07 24.38 -5.41
CA PRO A 486 -24.01 25.35 -5.23
C PRO A 486 -23.79 26.26 -6.44
N GLN A 487 -24.33 25.91 -7.62
CA GLN A 487 -24.36 26.81 -8.78
C GLN A 487 -25.44 27.88 -8.65
N GLN A 488 -26.52 27.62 -7.92
CA GLN A 488 -27.64 28.56 -7.74
C GLN A 488 -27.56 29.32 -6.41
N PHE A 489 -27.00 28.72 -5.37
CA PHE A 489 -26.91 29.29 -4.02
C PHE A 489 -25.47 29.44 -3.56
N PHE A 490 -25.18 30.57 -2.90
CA PHE A 490 -23.85 30.84 -2.35
C PHE A 490 -23.91 31.35 -0.91
N ARG A 491 -23.09 30.75 -0.03
CA ARG A 491 -22.94 31.20 1.35
C ARG A 491 -21.94 32.35 1.47
N VAL A 492 -22.48 33.55 1.46
CA VAL A 492 -21.73 34.81 1.54
C VAL A 492 -21.10 35.06 2.91
N ASN A 493 -21.77 34.68 4.01
CA ASN A 493 -21.24 34.82 5.36
C ASN A 493 -21.89 33.81 6.33
N ARG A 494 -21.66 33.96 7.65
CA ARG A 494 -22.19 33.03 8.67
C ARG A 494 -23.70 33.08 8.80
N GLN A 495 -24.34 34.17 8.38
CA GLN A 495 -25.78 34.42 8.53
C GLN A 495 -26.55 34.25 7.22
N PHE A 496 -25.92 34.40 6.05
CA PHE A 496 -26.62 34.46 4.77
C PHE A 496 -26.15 33.43 3.74
N ILE A 497 -27.14 32.78 3.10
CA ILE A 497 -27.01 32.08 1.81
C ILE A 497 -27.93 32.79 0.83
N ILE A 498 -27.45 33.14 -0.36
CA ILE A 498 -28.22 33.91 -1.35
C ILE A 498 -28.38 33.13 -2.65
N SER A 499 -29.55 33.28 -3.29
CA SER A 499 -29.78 32.81 -4.65
C SER A 499 -29.18 33.79 -5.66
N ARG A 500 -28.60 33.27 -6.74
CA ARG A 500 -28.03 34.05 -7.84
C ARG A 500 -29.06 34.99 -8.46
N ASP A 501 -30.28 34.51 -8.69
CA ASP A 501 -31.38 35.25 -9.33
C ASP A 501 -31.93 36.40 -8.47
N SER A 502 -31.56 36.45 -7.19
CA SER A 502 -32.04 37.46 -6.25
C SER A 502 -31.11 38.65 -6.09
N ILE A 503 -29.93 38.63 -6.73
CA ILE A 503 -28.92 39.69 -6.62
C ILE A 503 -29.32 40.85 -7.55
N LYS A 504 -29.49 42.04 -6.96
CA LYS A 504 -29.82 43.28 -7.68
C LYS A 504 -28.59 44.08 -8.08
N ASN A 505 -27.67 44.28 -7.13
CA ASN A 505 -26.44 45.04 -7.33
C ASN A 505 -25.36 44.58 -6.35
N ILE A 506 -24.10 44.74 -6.74
CA ILE A 506 -22.93 44.46 -5.91
C ILE A 506 -22.08 45.71 -5.87
N GLU A 507 -21.87 46.25 -4.67
CA GLU A 507 -21.12 47.48 -4.45
C GLU A 507 -19.89 47.22 -3.60
N HIS A 508 -18.83 48.01 -3.83
CA HIS A 508 -17.68 47.98 -2.95
C HIS A 508 -18.04 48.61 -1.60
N TYR A 509 -17.81 47.85 -0.54
CA TYR A 509 -17.96 48.27 0.83
C TYR A 509 -16.60 48.52 1.48
N PHE A 510 -16.59 49.23 2.61
CA PHE A 510 -15.38 49.61 3.33
C PHE A 510 -14.45 48.40 3.59
N ASN A 511 -13.12 48.61 3.49
CA ASN A 511 -12.08 47.57 3.63
C ASN A 511 -12.09 46.43 2.58
N ARG A 512 -12.35 46.75 1.30
CA ARG A 512 -12.36 45.77 0.18
C ARG A 512 -13.37 44.62 0.41
N LYS A 513 -14.44 44.88 1.16
CA LYS A 513 -15.58 43.97 1.29
C LYS A 513 -16.57 44.27 0.17
N LEU A 514 -17.48 43.35 -0.11
CA LEU A 514 -18.57 43.58 -1.05
C LEU A 514 -19.89 43.68 -0.28
N PHE A 515 -20.72 44.64 -0.66
CA PHE A 515 -22.10 44.75 -0.21
C PHE A 515 -23.02 44.26 -1.32
N VAL A 516 -23.88 43.30 -0.99
CA VAL A 516 -24.81 42.71 -1.96
C VAL A 516 -26.22 43.22 -1.65
N SER A 517 -26.83 43.88 -2.62
CA SER A 517 -28.24 44.26 -2.56
C SER A 517 -29.08 43.20 -3.25
N THR A 518 -30.15 42.74 -2.60
CA THR A 518 -31.10 41.79 -3.18
C THR A 518 -32.37 42.48 -3.68
N ASN A 519 -33.20 41.76 -4.44
CA ASN A 519 -34.49 42.26 -4.92
C ASN A 519 -35.51 42.48 -3.79
N LEU A 520 -35.31 41.85 -2.62
CA LEU A 520 -36.10 42.02 -1.41
C LEU A 520 -35.30 42.74 -0.33
N GLU A 521 -35.99 43.42 0.59
CA GLU A 521 -35.36 43.99 1.79
C GLU A 521 -34.85 42.89 2.71
N THR A 522 -33.59 42.99 3.11
CA THR A 522 -32.92 42.03 3.99
C THR A 522 -32.93 42.51 5.43
N PRO A 523 -33.09 41.62 6.43
CA PRO A 523 -33.06 42.01 7.85
C PRO A 523 -31.75 42.70 8.28
N GLU A 524 -30.63 42.31 7.66
CA GLU A 524 -29.31 42.88 7.86
C GLU A 524 -28.59 43.09 6.52
N LYS A 525 -27.54 43.92 6.53
CA LYS A 525 -26.71 44.15 5.34
C LYS A 525 -25.93 42.90 4.98
N ILE A 526 -26.07 42.44 3.74
CA ILE A 526 -25.30 41.30 3.23
C ILE A 526 -23.90 41.75 2.86
N ILE A 527 -22.93 41.40 3.72
CA ILE A 527 -21.53 41.76 3.53
C ILE A 527 -20.71 40.50 3.24
N VAL A 528 -19.98 40.50 2.11
CA VAL A 528 -19.01 39.48 1.72
C VAL A 528 -17.62 39.92 2.20
N SER A 529 -16.89 39.00 2.84
CA SER A 529 -15.55 39.27 3.35
C SER A 529 -14.52 39.42 2.22
N LYS A 530 -13.40 40.11 2.49
CA LYS A 530 -12.28 40.26 1.56
C LYS A 530 -11.76 38.92 1.02
N VAL A 531 -11.77 37.86 1.85
CA VAL A 531 -11.28 36.53 1.49
C VAL A 531 -12.23 35.82 0.51
N LYS A 532 -13.54 36.00 0.68
CA LYS A 532 -14.57 35.38 -0.17
C LYS A 532 -14.96 36.23 -1.39
N ALA A 533 -14.47 37.46 -1.50
CA ALA A 533 -14.87 38.38 -2.56
C ALA A 533 -14.53 37.84 -3.97
N GLN A 534 -13.32 37.30 -4.18
CA GLN A 534 -12.93 36.78 -5.49
C GLN A 534 -13.72 35.53 -5.87
N SER A 535 -13.90 34.58 -4.94
CA SER A 535 -14.68 33.37 -5.21
C SER A 535 -16.15 33.67 -5.46
N PHE A 536 -16.71 34.67 -4.75
CA PHE A 536 -18.07 35.14 -4.97
C PHE A 536 -18.26 35.76 -6.35
N LEU A 537 -17.32 36.60 -6.81
CA LEU A 537 -17.38 37.20 -8.15
C LEU A 537 -17.24 36.12 -9.25
N ASN A 538 -16.28 35.21 -9.13
CA ASN A 538 -16.12 34.10 -10.06
C ASN A 538 -17.38 33.21 -10.09
N TRP A 539 -18.05 33.02 -8.95
CA TRP A 539 -19.30 32.26 -8.87
C TRP A 539 -20.46 32.96 -9.58
N ILE A 540 -20.47 34.29 -9.70
CA ILE A 540 -21.51 35.00 -10.47
C ILE A 540 -21.25 34.94 -11.97
N GLU A 541 -19.97 34.87 -12.38
CA GLU A 541 -19.57 34.81 -13.79
C GLU A 541 -19.80 33.44 -14.45
N GLN A 542 -19.85 32.36 -13.67
CA GLN A 542 -20.21 31.00 -14.11
C GLN A 542 -21.71 30.88 -14.39
#